data_AF-A0A963B061-F1
#
_entry.id   AF-A0A963B061-F1
#
_cell.length_a   1.000
_cell.length_b   1.000
_cell.length_c   1.000
_cell.angle_alpha   90.00
_cell.angle_beta   90.00
_cell.angle_gamma   90.00
#
_symmetry.space_group_name_H-M   'P 1'
#
loop_
_entity.id
_entity.type
_entity.pdbx_description
1 polymer ?
#
loop_
_entity_poly.entity_id
_entity_poly.type
_entity_poly.pdbx_seq_one_letter_code
_entity_poly.pdbx_strand_id
1 'polypeptide(L)'
;MDKQNRRNFYRILHVQPDAPTEVIKASYRTMMQKLGAHPDRGGDEWTAAIINGAYRILSNPELRCDYDRHLRDNRSEIDPVKRRTSVHPSFRTFNPQADRYRSSMKRCLFCGVQNASVIFGYTDEAHCCNCRSPLARVTAHTRKENERRAVKRVSIRDEFSFYTCWPQASPFIGRVVDLSPLGMRFFATEDLQLNQLIKLEGRGLTAVARVVRCSRRTFDRFDHLNGVQFVTLAIRPQRKTA
;
A
#
# COMPACT_ATOMS: atom_id res chain seq x y z
N MET A 1 9.10 16.67 14.83
CA MET A 1 7.79 16.03 15.10
C MET A 1 6.85 16.50 14.02
N ASP A 2 6.29 15.62 13.18
CA ASP A 2 4.94 15.83 12.66
C ASP A 2 4.37 14.53 12.10
N LYS A 3 3.29 14.08 12.75
CA LYS A 3 2.60 12.82 12.48
C LYS A 3 1.78 12.97 11.21
N GLN A 4 1.96 12.02 10.30
CA GLN A 4 1.06 11.75 9.17
C GLN A 4 -0.41 11.80 9.61
N ASN A 5 -1.04 12.95 9.38
CA ASN A 5 -2.45 13.16 9.68
C ASN A 5 -3.27 12.39 8.64
N ARG A 6 -3.88 11.28 9.08
CA ARG A 6 -4.70 10.40 8.24
C ARG A 6 -5.78 11.23 7.51
N ARG A 7 -5.69 11.16 6.16
CA ARG A 7 -6.43 11.86 5.09
C ARG A 7 -7.96 11.81 5.21
N ASN A 8 -8.54 12.51 6.18
CA ASN A 8 -9.99 12.76 6.25
C ASN A 8 -10.32 14.03 5.44
N PHE A 9 -11.33 14.00 4.56
CA PHE A 9 -11.75 15.17 3.78
C PHE A 9 -12.18 16.35 4.66
N TYR A 10 -12.77 16.08 5.84
CA TYR A 10 -13.09 17.11 6.82
C TYR A 10 -11.83 17.81 7.36
N ARG A 11 -10.76 17.04 7.59
CA ARG A 11 -9.46 17.59 8.03
C ARG A 11 -8.75 18.36 6.92
N ILE A 12 -8.84 17.88 5.68
CA ILE A 12 -8.30 18.57 4.50
C ILE A 12 -8.97 19.93 4.32
N LEU A 13 -10.28 20.01 4.51
CA LEU A 13 -11.00 21.27 4.45
C LEU A 13 -11.02 22.03 5.79
N HIS A 14 -10.30 21.58 6.82
CA HIS A 14 -10.28 22.19 8.15
C HIS A 14 -11.68 22.45 8.76
N VAL A 15 -12.63 21.55 8.54
CA VAL A 15 -14.00 21.61 9.06
C VAL A 15 -14.33 20.37 9.89
N GLN A 16 -15.37 20.46 10.70
CA GLN A 16 -15.89 19.33 11.47
C GLN A 16 -16.93 18.52 10.66
N PRO A 17 -17.17 17.23 10.98
CA PRO A 17 -18.18 16.41 10.29
C PRO A 17 -19.62 16.89 10.40
N ASP A 18 -19.94 17.73 11.39
CA ASP A 18 -21.23 18.39 11.59
C ASP A 18 -21.31 19.76 10.88
N ALA A 19 -20.23 20.20 10.22
CA ALA A 19 -20.20 21.50 9.55
C ALA A 19 -21.27 21.60 8.44
N PRO A 20 -22.01 22.71 8.37
CA PRO A 20 -22.98 22.92 7.30
C PRO A 20 -22.27 23.20 5.96
N THR A 21 -22.98 23.01 4.86
CA THR A 21 -22.44 23.11 3.50
C THR A 21 -21.85 24.50 3.22
N GLU A 22 -22.42 25.54 3.83
CA GLU A 22 -21.98 26.93 3.74
C GLU A 22 -20.57 27.10 4.32
N VAL A 23 -20.29 26.43 5.44
CA VAL A 23 -18.97 26.44 6.11
C VAL A 23 -17.94 25.67 5.27
N ILE A 24 -18.35 24.54 4.67
CA ILE A 24 -17.50 23.78 3.74
C ILE A 24 -17.10 24.64 2.53
N LYS A 25 -18.07 25.37 1.93
CA LYS A 25 -17.85 26.30 0.82
C LYS A 25 -16.98 27.50 1.22
N ALA A 26 -17.18 28.02 2.43
CA ALA A 26 -16.38 29.13 2.93
C ALA A 26 -14.92 28.72 3.18
N SER A 27 -14.69 27.54 3.76
CA SER A 27 -13.35 27.02 4.00
C SER A 27 -12.61 26.76 2.69
N TYR A 28 -13.25 26.10 1.72
CA TYR A 28 -12.71 25.88 0.39
C TYR A 28 -12.26 27.19 -0.29
N ARG A 29 -13.12 28.21 -0.29
CA ARG A 29 -12.80 29.52 -0.87
C ARG A 29 -11.63 30.19 -0.17
N THR A 30 -11.62 30.18 1.17
CA THR A 30 -10.51 30.73 1.97
C THR A 30 -9.19 30.04 1.62
N MET A 31 -9.16 28.71 1.53
CA MET A 31 -7.92 27.99 1.22
C MET A 31 -7.42 28.28 -0.20
N MET A 32 -8.32 28.24 -1.19
CA MET A 32 -7.93 28.44 -2.59
C MET A 32 -7.61 29.90 -2.93
N GLN A 33 -8.24 30.86 -2.27
CA GLN A 33 -8.11 32.28 -2.63
C GLN A 33 -7.24 33.08 -1.65
N LYS A 34 -7.40 32.86 -0.34
CA LYS A 34 -6.74 33.68 0.69
C LYS A 34 -5.46 33.06 1.22
N LEU A 35 -5.39 31.73 1.32
CA LEU A 35 -4.23 31.01 1.86
C LEU A 35 -3.26 30.52 0.77
N GLY A 36 -3.48 30.89 -0.49
CA GLY A 36 -2.51 30.64 -1.57
C GLY A 36 -2.37 29.18 -2.00
N ALA A 37 -3.36 28.30 -1.74
CA ALA A 37 -3.29 26.91 -2.17
C ALA A 37 -3.45 26.71 -3.69
N HIS A 38 -3.74 27.78 -4.45
CA HIS A 38 -3.91 27.72 -5.90
C HIS A 38 -2.55 27.75 -6.63
N PRO A 39 -2.34 26.92 -7.68
CA PRO A 39 -1.08 26.90 -8.45
C PRO A 39 -0.68 28.27 -9.00
N ASP A 40 -1.64 29.02 -9.54
CA ASP A 40 -1.43 30.40 -10.04
C ASP A 40 -0.99 31.42 -8.96
N ARG A 41 -1.01 31.06 -7.68
CA ARG A 41 -0.64 31.93 -6.55
C ARG A 41 0.53 31.37 -5.72
N GLY A 42 1.31 30.46 -6.31
CA GLY A 42 2.47 29.85 -5.65
C GLY A 42 2.14 28.63 -4.80
N GLY A 43 0.91 28.11 -4.89
CA GLY A 43 0.50 26.86 -4.27
C GLY A 43 0.97 25.63 -5.04
N ASP A 44 1.10 24.51 -4.34
CA ASP A 44 1.41 23.22 -4.96
C ASP A 44 0.16 22.64 -5.65
N GLU A 45 0.27 22.33 -6.94
CA GLU A 45 -0.83 21.79 -7.77
C GLU A 45 -1.42 20.51 -7.17
N TRP A 46 -0.57 19.71 -6.52
CA TRP A 46 -0.99 18.50 -5.83
C TRP A 46 -1.86 18.80 -4.60
N THR A 47 -1.49 19.81 -3.82
CA THR A 47 -2.28 20.29 -2.67
C THR A 47 -3.64 20.85 -3.13
N ALA A 48 -3.66 21.62 -4.21
CA ALA A 48 -4.90 22.11 -4.82
C ALA A 48 -5.83 20.96 -5.25
N ALA A 49 -5.28 19.93 -5.91
CA ALA A 49 -6.04 18.76 -6.34
C ALA A 49 -6.69 17.99 -5.17
N ILE A 50 -5.99 17.88 -4.04
CA ILE A 50 -6.51 17.25 -2.81
C ILE A 50 -7.67 18.06 -2.23
N ILE A 51 -7.52 19.39 -2.14
CA ILE A 51 -8.55 20.30 -1.63
C ILE A 51 -9.80 20.25 -2.52
N ASN A 52 -9.62 20.29 -3.85
CA ASN A 52 -10.69 20.17 -4.84
C ASN A 52 -11.44 18.84 -4.70
N GLY A 53 -10.70 17.74 -4.54
CA GLY A 53 -11.27 16.41 -4.33
C GLY A 53 -12.12 16.31 -3.06
N ALA A 54 -11.63 16.87 -1.95
CA ALA A 54 -12.35 16.91 -0.68
C ALA A 54 -13.63 17.76 -0.77
N TYR A 55 -13.54 18.94 -1.39
CA TYR A 55 -14.68 19.83 -1.59
C TYR A 55 -15.77 19.19 -2.45
N ARG A 56 -15.41 18.49 -3.54
CA ARG A 56 -16.37 17.81 -4.42
C ARG A 56 -17.20 16.77 -3.66
N ILE A 57 -16.59 16.02 -2.75
CA ILE A 57 -17.29 14.99 -1.96
C ILE A 57 -18.14 15.63 -0.86
N LEU A 58 -17.59 16.58 -0.10
CA LEU A 58 -18.27 17.14 1.07
C LEU A 58 -19.35 18.19 0.76
N SER A 59 -19.30 18.82 -0.42
CA SER A 59 -20.29 19.82 -0.84
C SER A 59 -21.60 19.23 -1.38
N ASN A 60 -21.59 17.95 -1.79
CA ASN A 60 -22.77 17.24 -2.26
C ASN A 60 -23.33 16.36 -1.12
N PRO A 61 -24.60 16.53 -0.70
CA PRO A 61 -25.21 15.76 0.39
C PRO A 61 -25.19 14.24 0.18
N GLU A 62 -25.42 13.75 -1.04
CA GLU A 62 -25.45 12.32 -1.34
C GLU A 62 -24.04 11.70 -1.23
N LEU A 63 -23.06 12.34 -1.86
CA LEU A 63 -21.65 11.91 -1.80
C LEU A 63 -21.09 12.01 -0.38
N ARG A 64 -21.50 13.03 0.38
CA ARG A 64 -21.16 13.18 1.79
C ARG A 64 -21.79 12.08 2.64
N CYS A 65 -23.05 11.74 2.41
CA CYS A 65 -23.74 10.65 3.10
C CYS A 65 -23.05 9.30 2.87
N ASP A 66 -22.69 8.99 1.62
CA ASP A 66 -21.95 7.78 1.29
C ASP A 66 -20.54 7.79 1.90
N TYR A 67 -19.85 8.93 1.88
CA TYR A 67 -18.56 9.11 2.54
C TYR A 67 -18.65 8.89 4.06
N ASP A 68 -19.68 9.42 4.72
CA ASP A 68 -19.92 9.28 6.15
C ASP A 68 -20.34 7.84 6.52
N ARG A 69 -21.08 7.15 5.65
CA ARG A 69 -21.36 5.71 5.79
C ARG A 69 -20.05 4.92 5.75
N HIS A 70 -19.20 5.17 4.76
CA HIS A 70 -17.88 4.54 4.67
C HIS A 70 -16.99 4.86 5.87
N LEU A 71 -17.05 6.07 6.42
CA LEU A 71 -16.28 6.44 7.60
C LEU A 71 -16.77 5.71 8.86
N ARG A 72 -18.08 5.46 8.97
CA ARG A 72 -18.69 4.68 10.05
C ARG A 72 -18.34 3.19 9.96
N ASP A 73 -18.46 2.59 8.78
CA ASP A 73 -18.16 1.16 8.57
C ASP A 73 -16.69 0.83 8.86
N ASN A 74 -15.78 1.75 8.46
CA ASN A 74 -14.36 1.65 8.80
C ASN A 74 -14.06 1.94 10.28
N ARG A 75 -14.98 2.57 11.03
CA ARG A 75 -14.85 2.84 12.46
C ARG A 75 -15.45 1.71 13.31
N SER A 76 -16.46 1.00 12.82
CA SER A 76 -17.03 -0.21 13.46
C SER A 76 -16.16 -1.48 13.34
N GLU A 77 -15.12 -1.48 12.49
CA GLU A 77 -14.05 -2.50 12.58
C GLU A 77 -13.13 -2.28 13.82
N ILE A 78 -13.38 -1.23 14.63
CA ILE A 78 -12.68 -0.90 15.87
C ILE A 78 -13.65 -1.04 17.06
N ASP A 79 -14.26 -2.22 17.24
CA ASP A 79 -14.99 -2.55 18.48
C ASP A 79 -14.01 -3.11 19.53
N PRO A 80 -13.75 -2.41 20.66
CA PRO A 80 -12.76 -2.85 21.65
C PRO A 80 -13.25 -3.98 22.58
N VAL A 81 -14.52 -4.41 22.47
CA VAL A 81 -15.12 -5.37 23.44
C VAL A 81 -15.01 -6.84 23.00
N LYS A 82 -14.58 -7.14 21.76
CA LYS A 82 -14.49 -8.52 21.24
C LYS A 82 -13.07 -9.11 21.11
N ARG A 83 -12.04 -8.50 21.71
CA ARG A 83 -10.69 -9.12 21.77
C ARG A 83 -10.33 -9.59 23.17
N ARG A 84 -11.13 -10.53 23.70
CA ARG A 84 -10.59 -11.55 24.61
C ARG A 84 -10.23 -12.77 23.76
N THR A 85 -9.00 -13.23 23.93
CA THR A 85 -8.35 -14.41 23.31
C THR A 85 -8.12 -14.38 21.80
N SER A 86 -7.14 -13.61 21.36
CA SER A 86 -6.10 -14.08 20.43
C SER A 86 -4.98 -13.06 20.34
N VAL A 87 -3.77 -13.47 20.73
CA VAL A 87 -2.52 -12.75 20.45
C VAL A 87 -2.28 -12.89 18.93
N HIS A 88 -2.98 -12.08 18.12
CA HIS A 88 -2.69 -11.98 16.70
C HIS A 88 -1.60 -10.93 16.50
N PRO A 89 -0.49 -11.28 15.84
CA PRO A 89 0.57 -10.34 15.57
C PRO A 89 0.11 -9.31 14.51
N SER A 90 0.74 -8.13 14.54
CA SER A 90 0.43 -6.92 13.77
C SER A 90 0.57 -7.03 12.24
N PHE A 91 0.69 -8.23 11.70
CA PHE A 91 0.87 -8.51 10.27
C PHE A 91 -0.26 -9.33 9.67
N ARG A 92 -0.54 -9.11 8.38
CA ARG A 92 -1.55 -9.87 7.65
C ARG A 92 -1.04 -11.25 7.29
N THR A 93 -1.91 -12.25 7.35
CA THR A 93 -1.69 -13.57 6.77
C THR A 93 -2.51 -13.73 5.50
N PHE A 94 -1.99 -14.50 4.56
CA PHE A 94 -2.67 -14.88 3.33
C PHE A 94 -3.76 -15.91 3.62
N ASN A 95 -4.97 -15.67 3.13
CA ASN A 95 -6.10 -16.61 3.18
C ASN A 95 -6.70 -16.73 1.78
N PRO A 96 -6.60 -17.91 1.11
CA PRO A 96 -7.06 -18.08 -0.28
C PRO A 96 -8.53 -17.71 -0.54
N GLN A 97 -9.43 -18.00 0.41
CA GLN A 97 -10.86 -17.72 0.27
C GLN A 97 -11.15 -16.23 0.49
N ALA A 98 -10.66 -15.67 1.61
CA ALA A 98 -10.87 -14.27 1.94
C ALA A 98 -10.15 -13.32 0.95
N ASP A 99 -8.98 -13.70 0.45
CA ASP A 99 -8.19 -12.87 -0.46
C ASP A 99 -8.70 -12.91 -1.91
N ARG A 100 -9.44 -13.96 -2.31
CA ARG A 100 -10.17 -13.99 -3.58
C ARG A 100 -11.30 -12.95 -3.57
N TYR A 101 -12.05 -12.88 -2.46
CA TYR A 101 -13.10 -11.88 -2.26
C TYR A 101 -12.56 -10.46 -2.06
N ARG A 102 -11.41 -10.29 -1.39
CA ARG A 102 -10.77 -8.96 -1.29
C ARG A 102 -10.30 -8.42 -2.64
N SER A 103 -9.86 -9.30 -3.54
CA SER A 103 -9.56 -8.90 -4.91
C SER A 103 -10.81 -8.45 -5.67
N SER A 104 -11.96 -9.10 -5.50
CA SER A 104 -13.22 -8.61 -6.10
C SER A 104 -13.66 -7.27 -5.50
N MET A 105 -13.37 -7.03 -4.21
CA MET A 105 -13.60 -5.74 -3.54
C MET A 105 -12.54 -4.67 -3.80
N LYS A 106 -11.60 -4.89 -4.73
CA LYS A 106 -10.54 -3.93 -5.09
C LYS A 106 -9.67 -3.51 -3.89
N ARG A 107 -9.50 -4.37 -2.88
CA ARG A 107 -8.68 -4.06 -1.69
C ARG A 107 -7.23 -4.48 -1.89
N CYS A 108 -6.30 -3.68 -1.36
CA CYS A 108 -4.88 -4.02 -1.35
C CYS A 108 -4.62 -5.26 -0.49
N LEU A 109 -3.89 -6.25 -1.02
CA LEU A 109 -3.58 -7.48 -0.30
C LEU A 109 -2.63 -7.25 0.89
N PHE A 110 -1.78 -6.22 0.83
CA PHE A 110 -0.82 -5.93 1.89
C PHE A 110 -1.40 -5.04 3.01
N CYS A 111 -1.88 -3.83 2.68
CA CYS A 111 -2.38 -2.91 3.71
C CYS A 111 -3.90 -3.01 3.96
N GLY A 112 -4.65 -3.64 3.06
CA GLY A 112 -6.11 -3.80 3.16
C GLY A 112 -6.95 -2.58 2.83
N VAL A 113 -6.34 -1.45 2.43
CA VAL A 113 -7.09 -0.27 1.98
C VAL A 113 -7.83 -0.58 0.68
N GLN A 114 -9.06 -0.06 0.56
CA GLN A 114 -9.85 -0.14 -0.65
C GLN A 114 -9.26 0.79 -1.71
N ASN A 115 -8.90 0.24 -2.88
CA ASN A 115 -8.43 1.03 -4.00
C ASN A 115 -9.63 1.44 -4.84
N ALA A 116 -10.15 2.65 -4.61
CA ALA A 116 -11.23 3.23 -5.41
C ALA A 116 -10.84 3.47 -6.88
N SER A 117 -9.54 3.51 -7.20
CA SER A 117 -9.01 3.92 -8.51
C SER A 117 -8.88 2.80 -9.55
N VAL A 118 -9.46 1.61 -9.36
CA VAL A 118 -9.57 0.60 -10.45
C VAL A 118 -10.76 0.94 -11.38
N ILE A 119 -10.97 2.22 -11.65
CA ILE A 119 -11.86 2.72 -12.70
C ILE A 119 -10.94 3.50 -13.64
N PHE A 120 -10.07 2.81 -14.36
CA PHE A 120 -9.58 3.15 -15.71
C PHE A 120 -8.75 1.96 -16.16
N GLY A 121 -9.01 1.51 -17.39
CA GLY A 121 -8.56 0.22 -17.91
C GLY A 121 -7.05 0.05 -17.94
N TYR A 122 -6.64 -1.22 -17.89
CA TYR A 122 -5.37 -1.76 -18.39
C TYR A 122 -4.12 -0.88 -18.22
N THR A 123 -3.48 -0.97 -17.05
CA THR A 123 -2.02 -0.88 -17.01
C THR A 123 -1.47 -1.98 -16.10
N ASP A 124 -0.42 -2.66 -16.57
CA ASP A 124 0.38 -3.69 -15.86
C ASP A 124 1.10 -3.13 -14.60
N GLU A 125 0.85 -1.86 -14.27
CA GLU A 125 1.60 -1.02 -13.33
C GLU A 125 0.71 -0.42 -12.23
N ALA A 126 -0.47 -0.96 -11.97
CA ALA A 126 -1.37 -0.45 -10.94
C ALA A 126 -0.78 -0.66 -9.51
N HIS A 127 -0.63 0.41 -8.73
CA HIS A 127 -0.14 0.38 -7.34
C HIS A 127 -1.18 0.92 -6.34
N CYS A 128 -1.12 0.45 -5.09
CA CYS A 128 -2.02 0.90 -4.02
C CYS A 128 -1.78 2.37 -3.64
N CYS A 129 -2.84 3.17 -3.51
CA CYS A 129 -2.75 4.58 -3.13
C CYS A 129 -2.30 4.84 -1.67
N ASN A 130 -2.32 3.80 -0.82
CA ASN A 130 -1.92 3.90 0.58
C ASN A 130 -0.48 3.42 0.82
N CYS A 131 -0.16 2.20 0.38
CA CYS A 131 1.13 1.56 0.66
C CYS A 131 2.03 1.41 -0.57
N ARG A 132 1.56 1.83 -1.75
CA ARG A 132 2.23 1.65 -3.04
C ARG A 132 2.57 0.20 -3.39
N SER A 133 1.96 -0.78 -2.73
CA SER A 133 2.11 -2.18 -3.15
C SER A 133 1.50 -2.41 -4.54
N PRO A 134 2.14 -3.20 -5.40
CA PRO A 134 1.59 -3.53 -6.71
C PRO A 134 0.28 -4.32 -6.55
N LEU A 135 -0.67 -4.04 -7.42
CA LEU A 135 -2.00 -4.65 -7.43
C LEU A 135 -2.13 -5.76 -8.48
N ALA A 136 -1.26 -5.75 -9.50
CA ALA A 136 -1.19 -6.77 -10.53
C ALA A 136 -0.80 -8.13 -9.92
N ARG A 137 -1.68 -9.13 -10.05
CA ARG A 137 -1.44 -10.48 -9.52
C ARG A 137 -0.49 -11.24 -10.43
N VAL A 138 0.41 -12.01 -9.82
CA VAL A 138 1.21 -12.98 -10.57
C VAL A 138 0.27 -14.08 -11.05
N THR A 139 0.09 -14.20 -12.37
CA THR A 139 -0.68 -15.30 -12.98
C THR A 139 0.29 -16.33 -13.56
N ALA A 140 -0.20 -17.54 -13.86
CA ALA A 140 0.62 -18.52 -14.58
C ALA A 140 1.04 -18.03 -15.99
N HIS A 141 0.41 -16.97 -16.51
CA HIS A 141 0.64 -16.40 -17.84
C HIS A 141 1.66 -15.24 -17.89
N THR A 142 2.14 -14.74 -16.74
CA THR A 142 3.37 -13.89 -16.62
C THR A 142 4.66 -14.65 -17.03
N ARG A 143 4.51 -15.73 -17.82
CA ARG A 143 5.55 -16.54 -18.46
C ARG A 143 6.25 -15.83 -19.62
N LYS A 144 5.90 -14.58 -19.96
CA LYS A 144 6.56 -13.84 -21.05
C LYS A 144 8.07 -13.81 -20.80
N GLU A 145 8.81 -14.25 -21.80
CA GLU A 145 10.27 -14.45 -21.77
C GLU A 145 11.05 -13.22 -21.27
N ASN A 146 10.49 -12.02 -21.45
CA ASN A 146 11.06 -10.74 -21.03
C ASN A 146 11.14 -10.57 -19.49
N GLU A 147 10.19 -11.10 -18.72
CA GLU A 147 10.19 -10.99 -17.25
C GLU A 147 11.23 -11.93 -16.62
N ARG A 148 11.39 -13.13 -17.21
CA ARG A 148 12.49 -14.05 -16.86
C ARG A 148 13.86 -13.41 -17.07
N ARG A 149 14.01 -12.60 -18.13
CA ARG A 149 15.25 -11.86 -18.44
C ARG A 149 15.46 -10.67 -17.48
N ALA A 150 14.41 -10.01 -17.01
CA ALA A 150 14.50 -8.88 -16.08
C ALA A 150 14.81 -9.33 -14.64
N VAL A 151 14.21 -10.43 -14.17
CA VAL A 151 14.54 -11.07 -12.89
C VAL A 151 15.99 -11.51 -12.84
N LYS A 152 16.54 -12.03 -13.95
CA LYS A 152 17.96 -12.40 -14.08
C LYS A 152 18.94 -11.21 -14.01
N ARG A 153 18.47 -9.95 -14.15
CA ARG A 153 19.30 -8.74 -14.03
C ARG A 153 19.34 -8.16 -12.62
N VAL A 154 18.50 -8.64 -11.71
CA VAL A 154 18.61 -8.31 -10.29
C VAL A 154 19.78 -9.13 -9.73
N SER A 155 20.80 -8.46 -9.21
CA SER A 155 21.96 -9.17 -8.68
C SER A 155 21.51 -9.99 -7.47
N ILE A 156 21.83 -11.28 -7.49
CA ILE A 156 21.52 -12.22 -6.40
C ILE A 156 22.15 -11.78 -5.06
N ARG A 157 23.06 -10.81 -5.07
CA ARG A 157 23.71 -10.25 -3.87
C ARG A 157 23.14 -8.90 -3.42
N ASP A 158 22.13 -8.37 -4.07
CA ASP A 158 21.55 -7.08 -3.70
C ASP A 158 20.80 -7.19 -2.36
N GLU A 159 20.96 -6.15 -1.54
CA GLU A 159 20.09 -5.91 -0.40
C GLU A 159 18.77 -5.30 -0.88
N PHE A 160 17.68 -5.63 -0.20
CA PHE A 160 16.35 -5.09 -0.47
C PHE A 160 15.65 -4.70 0.83
N SER A 161 14.66 -3.82 0.72
CA SER A 161 13.84 -3.40 1.84
C SER A 161 12.53 -4.18 1.88
N PHE A 162 12.06 -4.55 3.06
CA PHE A 162 10.75 -5.15 3.24
C PHE A 162 9.98 -4.63 4.45
N TYR A 163 8.66 -4.78 4.37
CA TYR A 163 7.71 -4.31 5.38
C TYR A 163 6.76 -5.44 5.74
N THR A 164 6.45 -5.56 7.03
CA THR A 164 5.53 -6.58 7.57
C THR A 164 4.13 -6.03 7.83
N CYS A 165 4.01 -4.70 7.91
CA CYS A 165 2.76 -3.97 8.05
C CYS A 165 2.87 -2.60 7.37
N TRP A 166 1.74 -1.88 7.28
CA TRP A 166 1.73 -0.51 6.81
C TRP A 166 0.74 0.34 7.60
N PRO A 167 1.13 1.53 8.09
CA PRO A 167 2.48 2.12 8.01
C PRO A 167 3.47 1.43 8.96
N GLN A 168 4.75 1.39 8.57
CA GLN A 168 5.87 0.92 9.40
C GLN A 168 6.93 2.03 9.43
N ALA A 169 7.53 2.27 10.60
CA ALA A 169 8.43 3.42 10.82
C ALA A 169 9.72 3.35 9.98
N SER A 170 10.34 2.16 9.91
CA SER A 170 11.53 1.89 9.12
C SER A 170 11.41 0.54 8.43
N PRO A 171 11.85 0.39 7.18
CA PRO A 171 11.89 -0.92 6.52
C PRO A 171 12.89 -1.83 7.22
N PHE A 172 12.65 -3.14 7.10
CA PHE A 172 13.67 -4.14 7.38
C PHE A 172 14.52 -4.37 6.14
N ILE A 173 15.76 -4.80 6.35
CA ILE A 173 16.69 -5.11 5.25
C ILE A 173 16.83 -6.63 5.14
N GLY A 174 16.71 -7.13 3.93
CA GLY A 174 17.00 -8.52 3.59
C GLY A 174 18.08 -8.62 2.52
N ARG A 175 18.76 -9.75 2.48
CA ARG A 175 19.75 -10.07 1.45
C ARG A 175 19.26 -11.22 0.59
N VAL A 176 19.17 -11.01 -0.72
CA VAL A 176 18.72 -12.05 -1.65
C VAL A 176 19.69 -13.23 -1.65
N VAL A 177 19.14 -14.44 -1.81
CA VAL A 177 19.89 -15.70 -1.98
C VAL A 177 19.59 -16.32 -3.34
N ASP A 178 18.31 -16.38 -3.69
CA ASP A 178 17.85 -16.74 -5.02
C ASP A 178 16.59 -15.95 -5.37
N LEU A 179 16.41 -15.68 -6.66
CA LEU A 179 15.26 -14.95 -7.17
C LEU A 179 14.74 -15.67 -8.41
N SER A 180 13.43 -15.87 -8.43
CA SER A 180 12.69 -16.43 -9.55
C SER A 180 11.48 -15.54 -9.88
N PRO A 181 10.83 -15.72 -11.03
CA PRO A 181 9.60 -14.99 -11.35
C PRO A 181 8.44 -15.27 -10.38
N LEU A 182 8.48 -16.36 -9.61
CA LEU A 182 7.39 -16.78 -8.72
C LEU A 182 7.66 -16.48 -7.25
N GLY A 183 8.89 -16.10 -6.90
CA GLY A 183 9.29 -15.99 -5.52
C GLY A 183 10.77 -15.77 -5.34
N MET A 184 11.18 -15.66 -4.09
CA MET A 184 12.53 -15.30 -3.68
C MET A 184 12.90 -16.03 -2.40
N ARG A 185 14.18 -16.35 -2.25
CA ARG A 185 14.77 -16.66 -0.95
C ARG A 185 15.71 -15.56 -0.51
N PHE A 186 15.69 -15.27 0.78
CA PHE A 186 16.51 -14.22 1.35
C PHE A 186 16.86 -14.48 2.81
N PHE A 187 17.93 -13.85 3.25
CA PHE A 187 18.30 -13.72 4.65
C PHE A 187 17.73 -12.45 5.27
N ALA A 188 17.27 -12.53 6.52
CA ALA A 188 16.83 -11.39 7.33
C ALA A 188 17.15 -11.63 8.81
N THR A 189 17.18 -10.56 9.60
CA THR A 189 17.26 -10.59 11.07
C THR A 189 15.91 -10.88 11.71
N GLU A 190 14.83 -10.48 11.03
CA GLU A 190 13.47 -10.60 11.55
C GLU A 190 12.93 -12.02 11.43
N ASP A 191 12.24 -12.47 12.48
CA ASP A 191 11.53 -13.74 12.50
C ASP A 191 10.17 -13.61 11.81
N LEU A 192 10.10 -14.07 10.56
CA LEU A 192 8.88 -14.08 9.76
C LEU A 192 8.04 -15.33 10.02
N GLN A 193 6.73 -15.23 9.88
CA GLN A 193 5.81 -16.34 10.08
C GLN A 193 5.27 -16.93 8.77
N LEU A 194 4.99 -18.22 8.77
CA LEU A 194 4.33 -18.88 7.63
C LEU A 194 3.01 -18.20 7.28
N ASN A 195 2.76 -18.07 5.98
CA ASN A 195 1.64 -17.36 5.37
C ASN A 195 1.57 -15.84 5.63
N GLN A 196 2.53 -15.26 6.34
CA GLN A 196 2.61 -13.81 6.50
C GLN A 196 2.77 -13.13 5.14
N LEU A 197 2.06 -12.01 4.95
CA LEU A 197 2.20 -11.15 3.79
C LEU A 197 3.20 -10.04 4.10
N ILE A 198 4.21 -9.92 3.24
CA ILE A 198 5.22 -8.88 3.32
C ILE A 198 5.25 -8.08 2.01
N LYS A 199 5.59 -6.80 2.10
CA LYS A 199 5.88 -5.96 0.94
C LYS A 199 7.39 -5.93 0.73
N LEU A 200 7.82 -6.11 -0.51
CA LEU A 200 9.22 -6.09 -0.93
C LEU A 200 9.47 -4.89 -1.85
N GLU A 201 10.55 -4.16 -1.61
CA GLU A 201 11.05 -3.06 -2.44
C GLU A 201 12.55 -3.25 -2.73
N GLY A 202 12.89 -3.39 -4.01
CA GLY A 202 14.27 -3.52 -4.48
C GLY A 202 14.54 -2.69 -5.75
N ARG A 203 15.80 -2.70 -6.21
CA ARG A 203 16.33 -1.84 -7.30
C ARG A 203 15.69 -2.03 -8.69
N GLY A 204 14.81 -3.01 -8.86
CA GLY A 204 14.08 -3.24 -10.11
C GLY A 204 12.79 -4.03 -9.93
N LEU A 205 12.41 -4.31 -8.68
CA LEU A 205 11.25 -5.13 -8.37
C LEU A 205 10.50 -4.55 -7.17
N THR A 206 9.19 -4.60 -7.23
CA THR A 206 8.32 -4.36 -6.07
C THR A 206 7.30 -5.48 -6.04
N ALA A 207 7.02 -6.04 -4.86
CA ALA A 207 6.12 -7.18 -4.75
C ALA A 207 5.36 -7.18 -3.42
N VAL A 208 4.20 -7.84 -3.43
CA VAL A 208 3.61 -8.40 -2.21
C VAL A 208 3.88 -9.90 -2.24
N ALA A 209 4.51 -10.42 -1.20
CA ALA A 209 4.92 -11.81 -1.14
C ALA A 209 4.34 -12.49 0.10
N ARG A 210 3.99 -13.76 -0.05
CA ARG A 210 3.58 -14.64 1.03
C ARG A 210 4.78 -15.45 1.49
N VAL A 211 5.00 -15.51 2.79
CA VAL A 211 6.02 -16.38 3.39
C VAL A 211 5.56 -17.82 3.30
N VAL A 212 6.37 -18.66 2.64
CA VAL A 212 6.07 -20.08 2.41
C VAL A 212 7.03 -21.00 3.16
N ARG A 213 8.17 -20.48 3.59
CA ARG A 213 9.18 -21.23 4.33
C ARG A 213 9.98 -20.29 5.25
N CYS A 214 10.22 -20.73 6.47
CA CYS A 214 11.12 -20.08 7.43
C CYS A 214 12.10 -21.12 7.95
N SER A 215 13.37 -20.76 8.12
CA SER A 215 14.38 -21.62 8.73
C SER A 215 15.43 -20.77 9.42
N ARG A 216 15.89 -21.19 10.61
CA ARG A 216 17.03 -20.57 11.28
C ARG A 216 18.31 -21.00 10.59
N ARG A 217 19.05 -20.04 10.02
CA ARG A 217 20.35 -20.22 9.38
C ARG A 217 21.11 -18.91 9.47
N THR A 218 22.23 -18.93 10.17
CA THR A 218 23.07 -17.75 10.35
C THR A 218 24.00 -17.55 9.15
N PHE A 219 24.04 -16.34 8.64
CA PHE A 219 24.96 -15.89 7.59
C PHE A 219 25.23 -14.40 7.76
N ASP A 220 26.51 -14.05 7.99
CA ASP A 220 26.92 -12.67 8.30
C ASP A 220 26.13 -12.13 9.51
N ARG A 221 25.37 -11.04 9.36
CA ARG A 221 24.53 -10.45 10.40
C ARG A 221 23.08 -10.97 10.44
N PHE A 222 22.74 -11.97 9.63
CA PHE A 222 21.36 -12.45 9.47
C PHE A 222 21.18 -13.85 10.06
N ASP A 223 20.05 -14.11 10.72
CA ASP A 223 19.79 -15.38 11.42
C ASP A 223 18.65 -16.23 10.82
N HIS A 224 17.88 -15.65 9.90
CA HIS A 224 16.70 -16.30 9.33
C HIS A 224 16.82 -16.38 7.81
N LEU A 225 16.76 -17.60 7.26
CA LEU A 225 16.56 -17.87 5.84
C LEU A 225 15.08 -18.07 5.56
N ASN A 226 14.52 -17.18 4.75
CA ASN A 226 13.11 -17.13 4.40
C ASN A 226 12.90 -17.44 2.92
N GLY A 227 11.83 -18.16 2.61
CA GLY A 227 11.34 -18.40 1.26
C GLY A 227 9.96 -17.77 1.10
N VAL A 228 9.77 -17.00 0.04
CA VAL A 228 8.52 -16.29 -0.23
C VAL A 228 8.03 -16.53 -1.65
N GLN A 229 6.71 -16.56 -1.80
CA GLN A 229 6.01 -16.63 -3.08
C GLN A 229 5.40 -15.27 -3.41
N PHE A 230 5.62 -14.76 -4.62
CA PHE A 230 5.02 -13.52 -5.07
C PHE A 230 3.52 -13.69 -5.31
N VAL A 231 2.74 -12.80 -4.69
CA VAL A 231 1.28 -12.70 -4.85
C VAL A 231 0.97 -11.62 -5.87
N THR A 232 1.66 -10.48 -5.76
CA THR A 232 1.67 -9.41 -6.75
C THR A 232 3.12 -9.02 -7.05
N LEU A 233 3.40 -8.62 -8.28
CA LEU A 233 4.75 -8.29 -8.73
C LEU A 233 4.66 -7.15 -9.76
N ALA A 234 5.54 -6.17 -9.61
CA ALA A 234 5.83 -5.17 -10.63
C ALA A 234 7.34 -5.13 -10.85
N ILE A 235 7.76 -5.26 -12.10
CA ILE A 235 9.17 -5.20 -12.50
C ILE A 235 9.38 -3.89 -13.24
N ARG A 236 10.38 -3.10 -12.83
CA ARG A 236 10.74 -1.88 -13.55
C ARG A 236 11.92 -2.16 -14.47
N PRO A 237 11.82 -1.87 -15.78
CA PRO A 237 12.97 -1.99 -16.67
C PRO A 237 14.05 -1.00 -16.21
N GLN A 238 15.24 -1.51 -15.88
CA GLN A 238 16.38 -0.64 -15.61
C GLN A 238 16.78 0.06 -16.91
N ARG A 239 16.65 1.40 -16.95
CA ARG A 239 17.25 2.20 -18.02
C ARG A 239 18.76 2.02 -17.90
N LYS A 240 19.39 1.47 -18.95
CA LYS A 240 20.85 1.52 -19.09
C LYS A 240 21.22 2.99 -19.08
N THR A 241 21.96 3.43 -18.07
CA THR A 241 22.72 4.67 -18.17
C THR A 241 23.74 4.45 -19.27
N ALA A 242 23.58 5.18 -20.37
CA ALA A 242 24.56 5.26 -21.45
C ALA A 242 25.83 5.98 -20.95
#